data_AF-A0A7C5JLE9-F1
#
_entry.id   AF-A0A7C5JLE9-F1
#
_cell.length_a   1.000
_cell.length_b   1.000
_cell.length_c   1.000
_cell.angle_alpha   90.00
_cell.angle_beta   90.00
_cell.angle_gamma   90.00
#
_symmetry.space_group_name_H-M   'P 1'
#
loop_
_entity.id
_entity.type
_entity.pdbx_description
1 polymer ?
#
loop_
_entity_poly.entity_id
_entity_poly.type
_entity_poly.pdbx_seq_one_letter_code
_entity_poly.pdbx_strand_id
1 'polypeptide(L)'
;MSDLHLPKNRLKKAALEYHSMGRKGKIEVVATKPFNTAKDLSLAYTPGVAIPCKEIERDPHLATEYTAKGNLVGVISNGTAVLGLGNIGALAGKPVMEGKGVLFKKFADIDVFDIELDIADPKKFVEVVKTMEPTFGGINLEDIKAPECFYIEEELKKSMNIPVFHDDQHGTAIISSAGLLNALELVKKDISKIKVVIVGAGAAGIASANLYIKLGVNPENLFMCDSKGVLYLGRGDEDRNKYKKPFYRNTKAKNLDEIIEGADLFAGFSVKGILTKEMVKKMADNPLIFAMANPDPEISYEDAKEARPDAIIATGRSDYPNQINNVLGFPYIFRGALDVESVAINDEMKLAAVKALATLAKEEVPEEVSKKYGNEHIEFGPDYIIPKPFDPRVLLYTASAVAEAAIKTGAAKKIIDIDKYKESLMAKIDWTRNMMRNIYVLAKRNPKKIVFPE
;
A
#
# COMPACT_ATOMS: atom_id res chain seq x y z
N MET A 1 -13.19 20.85 -17.18
CA MET A 1 -12.68 21.69 -16.07
C MET A 1 -12.70 20.83 -14.83
N SER A 2 -11.53 20.51 -14.27
CA SER A 2 -11.39 19.54 -13.20
C SER A 2 -11.83 20.13 -11.86
N ASP A 3 -12.94 19.62 -11.32
CA ASP A 3 -13.43 19.90 -9.96
C ASP A 3 -12.50 19.38 -8.84
N LEU A 4 -11.23 19.10 -9.13
CA LEU A 4 -10.25 18.62 -8.16
C LEU A 4 -9.75 19.70 -7.19
N HIS A 5 -10.09 20.97 -7.39
CA HIS A 5 -9.64 22.07 -6.54
C HIS A 5 -10.82 22.88 -5.98
N LEU A 6 -11.42 22.35 -4.93
CA LEU A 6 -12.27 23.16 -4.06
C LEU A 6 -11.37 24.08 -3.21
N PRO A 7 -11.61 25.41 -3.19
CA PRO A 7 -10.95 26.31 -2.24
C PRO A 7 -11.03 25.73 -0.81
N LYS A 8 -10.00 25.90 0.04
CA LYS A 8 -9.91 25.24 1.38
C LYS A 8 -11.23 25.27 2.18
N ASN A 9 -11.94 26.40 2.16
CA ASN A 9 -13.23 26.54 2.84
C ASN A 9 -14.36 25.69 2.22
N ARG A 10 -14.39 25.55 0.89
CA ARG A 10 -15.31 24.64 0.19
C ARG A 10 -14.94 23.17 0.39
N LEU A 11 -13.64 22.84 0.39
CA LEU A 11 -13.17 21.47 0.65
C LEU A 11 -13.56 21.02 2.06
N LYS A 12 -13.36 21.86 3.08
CA LYS A 12 -13.78 21.57 4.46
C LYS A 12 -15.27 21.26 4.53
N LYS A 13 -16.11 22.10 3.92
CA LYS A 13 -17.57 21.92 3.91
C LYS A 13 -17.94 20.61 3.20
N ALA A 14 -17.42 20.39 1.99
CA ALA A 14 -17.68 19.18 1.21
C ALA A 14 -17.25 17.90 1.93
N ALA A 15 -16.08 17.90 2.59
CA ALA A 15 -15.60 16.76 3.35
C ALA A 15 -16.50 16.44 4.56
N LEU A 16 -16.95 17.46 5.30
CA LEU A 16 -17.87 17.27 6.43
C LEU A 16 -19.27 16.82 5.97
N GLU A 17 -19.76 17.39 4.87
CA GLU A 17 -21.02 16.97 4.24
C GLU A 17 -20.94 15.53 3.76
N TYR A 18 -19.85 15.13 3.10
CA TYR A 18 -19.62 13.75 2.64
C TYR A 18 -19.73 12.71 3.77
N HIS A 19 -19.23 13.01 4.97
CA HIS A 19 -19.30 12.10 6.12
C HIS A 19 -20.64 12.15 6.88
N SER A 20 -21.44 13.20 6.70
CA SER A 20 -22.68 13.42 7.46
C SER A 20 -23.96 13.23 6.64
N MET A 21 -23.86 13.26 5.31
CA MET A 21 -25.00 13.09 4.41
C MET A 21 -25.55 11.66 4.47
N GLY A 22 -26.87 11.50 4.47
CA GLY A 22 -27.53 10.20 4.49
C GLY A 22 -27.18 9.38 5.76
N ARG A 23 -26.68 8.16 5.57
CA ARG A 23 -26.15 7.34 6.67
C ARG A 23 -24.77 7.87 7.04
N LYS A 24 -24.60 8.25 8.30
CA LYS A 24 -23.35 8.82 8.83
C LYS A 24 -22.19 7.82 8.78
N GLY A 25 -20.98 8.33 8.57
CA GLY A 25 -19.79 7.51 8.36
C GLY A 25 -19.71 6.98 6.92
N LYS A 26 -18.78 6.08 6.66
CA LYS A 26 -18.50 5.59 5.30
C LYS A 26 -18.72 4.09 5.09
N ILE A 27 -19.15 3.38 6.13
CA ILE A 27 -19.25 1.93 6.13
C ILE A 27 -20.60 1.47 6.68
N GLU A 28 -21.00 0.26 6.28
CA GLU A 28 -22.16 -0.45 6.81
C GLU A 28 -21.92 -1.96 6.79
N VAL A 29 -22.64 -2.69 7.65
CA VAL A 29 -22.68 -4.15 7.63
C VAL A 29 -23.94 -4.59 6.93
N VAL A 30 -23.79 -5.41 5.89
CA VAL A 30 -24.90 -5.90 5.07
C VAL A 30 -24.86 -7.43 5.02
N ALA A 31 -26.02 -8.07 5.16
CA ALA A 31 -26.15 -9.51 5.04
C ALA A 31 -25.83 -9.98 3.61
N THR A 32 -24.98 -11.00 3.46
CA THR A 32 -24.57 -11.55 2.16
C THR A 32 -25.41 -12.73 1.70
N LYS A 33 -26.29 -13.25 2.56
CA LYS A 33 -27.20 -14.38 2.30
C LYS A 33 -28.65 -13.90 2.33
N PRO A 34 -29.58 -14.58 1.62
CA PRO A 34 -31.01 -14.30 1.73
C PRO A 34 -31.48 -14.33 3.20
N PHE A 35 -32.38 -13.41 3.57
CA PHE A 35 -32.92 -13.31 4.92
C PHE A 35 -34.36 -12.78 4.92
N ASN A 36 -35.23 -13.37 4.09
CA ASN A 36 -36.60 -12.90 3.89
C ASN A 36 -37.67 -13.91 4.34
N THR A 37 -37.27 -15.14 4.68
CA THR A 37 -38.19 -16.23 5.02
C THR A 37 -37.85 -16.88 6.36
N ALA A 38 -38.81 -17.61 6.94
CA ALA A 38 -38.56 -18.41 8.15
C ALA A 38 -37.46 -19.47 7.94
N LYS A 39 -37.34 -20.01 6.71
CA LYS A 39 -36.26 -20.90 6.33
C LYS A 39 -34.91 -20.18 6.35
N ASP A 40 -34.84 -18.96 5.84
CA ASP A 40 -33.60 -18.19 5.88
C ASP A 40 -33.18 -17.89 7.32
N LEU A 41 -34.13 -17.50 8.18
CA LEU A 41 -33.88 -17.28 9.61
C LEU A 41 -33.36 -18.55 10.29
N SER A 42 -33.95 -19.72 9.99
CA SER A 42 -33.53 -20.99 10.60
C SER A 42 -32.16 -21.47 10.13
N LEU A 43 -31.68 -21.00 8.98
CA LEU A 43 -30.34 -21.29 8.45
C LEU A 43 -29.29 -20.28 8.94
N ALA A 44 -29.63 -18.98 8.92
CA ALA A 44 -28.74 -17.92 9.35
C ALA A 44 -28.57 -17.86 10.88
N TYR A 45 -29.55 -18.39 11.63
CA TYR A 45 -29.53 -18.46 13.08
C TYR A 45 -29.98 -19.83 13.58
N THR A 46 -30.63 -19.91 14.74
CA THR A 46 -31.06 -21.17 15.32
C THR A 46 -32.21 -21.82 14.54
N PRO A 47 -32.21 -23.15 14.38
CA PRO A 47 -31.19 -24.10 14.85
C PRO A 47 -30.01 -24.33 13.88
N GLY A 48 -30.10 -23.87 12.62
CA GLY A 48 -29.17 -24.23 11.55
C GLY A 48 -27.73 -23.78 11.78
N VAL A 49 -27.52 -22.61 12.37
CA VAL A 49 -26.18 -22.05 12.68
C VAL A 49 -25.34 -22.97 13.58
N ALA A 50 -25.96 -23.87 14.35
CA ALA A 50 -25.23 -24.82 15.18
C ALA A 50 -24.42 -25.84 14.35
N ILE A 51 -24.80 -26.09 13.10
CA ILE A 51 -24.11 -27.03 12.21
C ILE A 51 -22.70 -26.52 11.85
N PRO A 52 -22.52 -25.33 11.22
CA PRO A 52 -21.17 -24.82 10.94
C PRO A 52 -20.34 -24.60 12.21
N CYS A 53 -20.94 -24.24 13.35
CA CYS A 53 -20.22 -24.16 14.62
C CYS A 53 -19.59 -25.51 15.02
N LYS A 54 -20.33 -26.62 14.91
CA LYS A 54 -19.81 -27.97 15.21
C LYS A 54 -18.77 -28.43 14.20
N GLU A 55 -18.93 -28.07 12.93
CA GLU A 55 -17.91 -28.38 11.92
C GLU A 55 -16.60 -27.61 12.20
N ILE A 56 -16.67 -26.34 12.57
CA ILE A 56 -15.48 -25.55 12.96
C ILE A 56 -14.86 -26.06 14.28
N GLU A 57 -15.68 -26.49 15.24
CA GLU A 57 -15.18 -27.12 16.47
C GLU A 57 -14.37 -28.39 16.17
N ARG A 58 -14.80 -29.18 15.18
CA ARG A 58 -14.09 -30.39 14.73
C ARG A 58 -12.83 -30.07 13.91
N ASP A 59 -12.93 -29.09 13.02
CA ASP A 59 -11.82 -28.63 12.18
C ASP A 59 -11.80 -27.09 12.10
N PRO A 60 -10.93 -26.42 12.87
CA PRO A 60 -10.82 -24.96 12.87
C PRO A 60 -10.50 -24.34 11.51
N HIS A 61 -9.95 -25.11 10.55
CA HIS A 61 -9.68 -24.61 9.20
C HIS A 61 -10.96 -24.26 8.44
N LEU A 62 -12.09 -24.90 8.77
CA LEU A 62 -13.39 -24.63 8.13
C LEU A 62 -13.95 -23.24 8.49
N ALA A 63 -13.32 -22.49 9.40
CA ALA A 63 -13.70 -21.12 9.69
C ALA A 63 -13.58 -20.20 8.47
N THR A 64 -12.62 -20.41 7.57
CA THR A 64 -12.49 -19.61 6.33
C THR A 64 -13.54 -19.97 5.29
N GLU A 65 -14.09 -21.19 5.34
CA GLU A 65 -15.15 -21.67 4.44
C GLU A 65 -16.54 -21.22 4.91
N TYR A 66 -16.85 -21.36 6.19
CA TYR A 66 -18.20 -21.14 6.72
C TYR A 66 -18.42 -19.76 7.34
N THR A 67 -17.40 -18.90 7.39
CA THR A 67 -17.52 -17.54 7.95
C THR A 67 -16.87 -16.50 7.06
N ALA A 68 -17.07 -15.22 7.39
CA ALA A 68 -16.42 -14.12 6.70
C ALA A 68 -14.89 -14.05 6.93
N LYS A 69 -14.33 -14.86 7.85
CA LYS A 69 -12.91 -14.82 8.24
C LYS A 69 -11.96 -14.81 7.03
N GLY A 70 -12.23 -15.63 6.01
CA GLY A 70 -11.37 -15.72 4.82
C GLY A 70 -11.27 -14.44 3.98
N ASN A 71 -12.20 -13.48 4.16
CA ASN A 71 -12.24 -12.22 3.42
C ASN A 71 -12.20 -10.96 4.32
N LEU A 72 -12.18 -11.14 5.64
CA LEU A 72 -12.31 -10.05 6.61
C LEU A 72 -10.95 -9.60 7.13
N VAL A 73 -10.64 -8.32 6.96
CA VAL A 73 -9.41 -7.68 7.49
C VAL A 73 -9.75 -6.75 8.65
N GLY A 74 -8.97 -6.82 9.72
CA GLY A 74 -9.03 -5.84 10.80
C GLY A 74 -8.11 -4.67 10.48
N VAL A 75 -8.65 -3.47 10.29
CA VAL A 75 -7.84 -2.24 10.23
C VAL A 75 -7.71 -1.69 11.64
N ILE A 76 -6.52 -1.78 12.24
CA ILE A 76 -6.32 -1.51 13.66
C ILE A 76 -5.37 -0.32 13.85
N SER A 77 -5.81 0.65 14.63
CA SER A 77 -5.04 1.84 14.99
C SER A 77 -5.25 2.24 16.44
N ASN A 78 -4.31 2.99 17.02
CA ASN A 78 -4.52 3.76 18.25
C ASN A 78 -4.53 5.28 18.02
N GLY A 79 -4.50 5.72 16.75
CA GLY A 79 -4.57 7.13 16.37
C GLY A 79 -3.36 7.97 16.81
N THR A 80 -2.20 7.34 17.03
CA THR A 80 -1.00 8.03 17.53
C THR A 80 -0.15 8.69 16.45
N ALA A 81 -0.40 8.39 15.17
CA ALA A 81 0.28 8.99 14.03
C ALA A 81 -0.65 9.17 12.83
N VAL A 82 -1.82 9.77 13.03
CA VAL A 82 -2.84 9.92 11.98
C VAL A 82 -2.39 10.93 10.92
N LEU A 83 -2.04 10.43 9.72
CA LEU A 83 -1.58 11.26 8.61
C LEU A 83 -0.45 12.23 9.05
N GLY A 84 -0.51 13.49 8.60
CA GLY A 84 0.34 14.58 9.09
C GLY A 84 -0.14 15.27 10.37
N LEU A 85 -1.21 14.76 11.02
CA LEU A 85 -1.81 15.37 12.21
C LEU A 85 -1.15 14.88 13.52
N GLY A 86 -0.42 13.77 13.46
CA GLY A 86 0.25 13.17 14.61
C GLY A 86 -0.71 12.47 15.55
N ASN A 87 -0.47 12.57 16.86
CA ASN A 87 -1.28 11.92 17.86
C ASN A 87 -2.55 12.73 18.15
N ILE A 88 -3.66 12.34 17.53
CA ILE A 88 -4.99 12.93 17.75
C ILE A 88 -5.94 11.98 18.51
N GLY A 89 -5.45 10.80 18.87
CA GLY A 89 -6.18 9.77 19.60
C GLY A 89 -7.06 8.89 18.71
N ALA A 90 -7.42 7.72 19.23
CA ALA A 90 -8.11 6.65 18.52
C ALA A 90 -9.41 7.12 17.86
N LEU A 91 -10.28 7.81 18.60
CA LEU A 91 -11.58 8.28 18.10
C LEU A 91 -11.45 9.28 16.94
N ALA A 92 -10.51 10.22 17.01
CA ALA A 92 -10.32 11.21 15.95
C ALA A 92 -9.70 10.60 14.69
N GLY A 93 -9.01 9.46 14.82
CA GLY A 93 -8.50 8.67 13.70
C GLY A 93 -9.56 7.85 12.97
N LYS A 94 -10.72 7.59 13.59
CA LYS A 94 -11.79 6.73 13.03
C LYS A 94 -12.17 7.05 11.58
N PRO A 95 -12.37 8.32 11.16
CA PRO A 95 -12.67 8.60 9.76
C PRO A 95 -11.59 8.09 8.80
N VAL A 96 -10.30 8.10 9.17
CA VAL A 96 -9.24 7.56 8.32
C VAL A 96 -9.38 6.05 8.19
N MET A 97 -9.64 5.35 9.30
CA MET A 97 -9.80 3.89 9.33
C MET A 97 -11.02 3.40 8.53
N GLU A 98 -12.17 4.07 8.66
CA GLU A 98 -13.34 3.82 7.79
C GLU A 98 -12.98 4.02 6.32
N GLY A 99 -12.15 5.03 6.02
CA GLY A 99 -11.63 5.30 4.68
C GLY A 99 -10.82 4.13 4.14
N LYS A 100 -9.93 3.54 4.95
CA LYS A 100 -9.18 2.33 4.58
C LYS A 100 -10.12 1.17 4.28
N GLY A 101 -11.18 0.99 5.06
CA GLY A 101 -12.23 0.00 4.80
C GLY A 101 -12.88 0.17 3.42
N VAL A 102 -13.23 1.41 3.05
CA VAL A 102 -13.76 1.71 1.71
C VAL A 102 -12.77 1.34 0.60
N LEU A 103 -11.48 1.63 0.80
CA LEU A 103 -10.44 1.34 -0.20
C LEU A 103 -10.23 -0.17 -0.36
N PHE A 104 -10.12 -0.92 0.74
CA PHE A 104 -10.07 -2.39 0.71
C PHE A 104 -11.25 -2.99 -0.06
N LYS A 105 -12.46 -2.54 0.26
CA LYS A 105 -13.67 -3.06 -0.40
C LYS A 105 -13.72 -2.69 -1.87
N LYS A 106 -13.44 -1.43 -2.21
CA LYS A 106 -13.58 -0.91 -3.58
C LYS A 106 -12.54 -1.49 -4.54
N PHE A 107 -11.30 -1.64 -4.10
CA PHE A 107 -10.19 -2.02 -4.98
C PHE A 107 -9.89 -3.52 -4.97
N ALA A 108 -10.25 -4.24 -3.90
CA ALA A 108 -9.89 -5.66 -3.75
C ALA A 108 -11.05 -6.55 -3.28
N ASP A 109 -12.26 -6.02 -3.11
CA ASP A 109 -13.42 -6.74 -2.58
C ASP A 109 -13.14 -7.42 -1.22
N ILE A 110 -12.40 -6.72 -0.36
CA ILE A 110 -12.06 -7.16 0.99
C ILE A 110 -12.99 -6.47 1.98
N ASP A 111 -13.60 -7.27 2.86
CA ASP A 111 -14.45 -6.75 3.93
C ASP A 111 -13.57 -6.29 5.10
N VAL A 112 -13.98 -5.22 5.78
CA VAL A 112 -13.18 -4.62 6.84
C VAL A 112 -14.02 -4.30 8.06
N PHE A 113 -13.45 -4.58 9.24
CA PHE A 113 -13.79 -3.84 10.45
C PHE A 113 -12.63 -2.95 10.85
N ASP A 114 -12.93 -1.67 11.02
CA ASP A 114 -12.03 -0.70 11.63
C ASP A 114 -12.13 -0.78 13.16
N ILE A 115 -10.98 -0.87 13.83
CA ILE A 115 -10.86 -1.08 15.27
C ILE A 115 -9.89 -0.03 15.84
N GLU A 116 -10.47 1.02 16.43
CA GLU A 116 -9.74 2.09 17.11
C GLU A 116 -9.51 1.75 18.59
N LEU A 117 -8.29 1.37 18.94
CA LEU A 117 -7.91 1.00 20.31
C LEU A 117 -7.35 2.20 21.07
N ASP A 118 -8.04 2.65 22.13
CA ASP A 118 -7.52 3.68 23.04
C ASP A 118 -6.48 3.10 24.01
N ILE A 119 -5.34 2.67 23.46
CA ILE A 119 -4.25 2.01 24.18
C ILE A 119 -2.91 2.59 23.73
N ALA A 120 -2.21 3.24 24.67
CA ALA A 120 -0.87 3.80 24.44
C ALA A 120 0.27 2.78 24.64
N ASP A 121 0.08 1.79 25.52
CA ASP A 121 1.12 0.78 25.78
C ASP A 121 1.19 -0.24 24.63
N PRO A 122 2.33 -0.33 23.92
CA PRO A 122 2.46 -1.26 22.79
C PRO A 122 2.33 -2.72 23.20
N LYS A 123 2.68 -3.12 24.44
CA LYS A 123 2.53 -4.51 24.89
C LYS A 123 1.07 -4.90 25.04
N LYS A 124 0.30 -4.04 25.73
CA LYS A 124 -1.15 -4.20 25.87
C LYS A 124 -1.86 -4.15 24.52
N PHE A 125 -1.40 -3.30 23.61
CA PHE A 125 -1.92 -3.24 22.24
C PHE A 125 -1.73 -4.59 21.53
N VAL A 126 -0.52 -5.17 21.57
CA VAL A 126 -0.24 -6.50 20.99
C VAL A 126 -1.13 -7.58 21.60
N GLU A 127 -1.29 -7.60 22.93
CA GLU A 127 -2.13 -8.57 23.64
C GLU A 127 -3.58 -8.51 23.14
N VAL A 128 -4.16 -7.31 23.07
CA VAL A 128 -5.54 -7.12 22.60
C VAL A 128 -5.69 -7.56 21.14
N VAL A 129 -4.79 -7.12 20.25
CA VAL A 129 -4.86 -7.49 18.83
C VAL A 129 -4.75 -8.99 18.61
N LYS A 130 -3.82 -9.64 19.32
CA LYS A 130 -3.63 -11.09 19.22
C LYS A 130 -4.90 -11.87 19.59
N THR A 131 -5.62 -11.45 20.63
CA THR A 131 -6.86 -12.14 21.04
C THR A 131 -7.99 -12.04 20.02
N MET A 132 -7.93 -11.09 19.08
CA MET A 132 -8.89 -10.95 17.99
C MET A 132 -8.59 -11.82 16.76
N GLU A 133 -7.48 -12.58 16.75
CA GLU A 133 -7.09 -13.45 15.63
C GLU A 133 -8.22 -14.36 15.11
N PRO A 134 -9.09 -14.98 15.95
CA PRO A 134 -10.17 -15.82 15.45
C PRO A 134 -11.11 -15.12 14.46
N THR A 135 -11.34 -13.81 14.62
CA THR A 135 -12.27 -13.03 13.80
C THR A 135 -11.73 -12.75 12.39
N PHE A 136 -10.44 -12.45 12.27
CA PHE A 136 -9.88 -11.86 11.06
C PHE A 136 -9.09 -12.85 10.22
N GLY A 137 -9.09 -12.67 8.90
CA GLY A 137 -8.21 -13.34 7.96
C GLY A 137 -6.87 -12.62 7.78
N GLY A 138 -6.77 -11.36 8.22
CA GLY A 138 -5.55 -10.57 8.24
C GLY A 138 -5.71 -9.29 9.05
N ILE A 139 -4.59 -8.71 9.49
CA ILE A 139 -4.53 -7.47 10.27
C ILE A 139 -3.74 -6.41 9.50
N ASN A 140 -4.37 -5.29 9.22
CA ASN A 140 -3.73 -4.08 8.71
C ASN A 140 -3.52 -3.09 9.86
N LEU A 141 -2.27 -2.86 10.26
CA LEU A 141 -1.91 -1.84 11.24
C LEU A 141 -1.78 -0.48 10.55
N GLU A 142 -2.35 0.56 11.17
CA GLU A 142 -2.46 1.88 10.56
C GLU A 142 -2.23 3.01 11.57
N ASP A 143 -1.56 4.08 11.18
CA ASP A 143 -1.43 5.33 11.94
C ASP A 143 -0.90 5.13 13.38
N ILE A 144 0.09 4.25 13.55
CA ILE A 144 0.77 3.98 14.83
C ILE A 144 2.16 4.62 14.82
N LYS A 145 2.46 5.43 15.84
CA LYS A 145 3.74 6.15 15.90
C LYS A 145 4.95 5.21 16.01
N ALA A 146 6.08 5.69 15.49
CA ALA A 146 7.39 5.07 15.72
C ALA A 146 8.01 5.56 17.06
N PRO A 147 8.79 4.72 17.76
CA PRO A 147 9.23 3.37 17.37
C PRO A 147 8.27 2.22 17.74
N GLU A 148 7.14 2.52 18.40
CA GLU A 148 6.22 1.51 18.92
C GLU A 148 5.63 0.62 17.81
N CYS A 149 5.29 1.20 16.65
CA CYS A 149 4.76 0.47 15.50
C CYS A 149 5.64 -0.69 15.02
N PHE A 150 6.96 -0.54 15.08
CA PHE A 150 7.89 -1.61 14.71
C PHE A 150 7.82 -2.78 15.69
N TYR A 151 7.80 -2.49 17.00
CA TYR A 151 7.68 -3.53 18.03
C TYR A 151 6.32 -4.25 17.92
N ILE A 152 5.24 -3.49 17.76
CA ILE A 152 3.88 -4.04 17.61
C ILE A 152 3.82 -4.98 16.41
N GLU A 153 4.31 -4.55 15.25
CA GLU A 153 4.30 -5.39 14.05
C GLU A 153 5.20 -6.63 14.20
N GLU A 154 6.42 -6.49 14.75
CA GLU A 154 7.33 -7.61 14.99
C GLU A 154 6.70 -8.68 15.88
N GLU A 155 6.07 -8.28 16.99
CA GLU A 155 5.48 -9.22 17.94
C GLU A 155 4.19 -9.85 17.43
N LEU A 156 3.34 -9.09 16.71
CA LEU A 156 2.14 -9.65 16.10
C LEU A 156 2.48 -10.65 14.99
N LYS A 157 3.46 -10.34 14.12
CA LYS A 157 3.94 -11.28 13.08
C LYS A 157 4.49 -12.59 13.66
N LYS A 158 5.12 -12.54 14.84
CA LYS A 158 5.65 -13.75 15.51
C LYS A 158 4.57 -14.58 16.19
N SER A 159 3.50 -13.94 16.64
CA SER A 159 2.55 -14.54 17.58
C SER A 159 1.21 -14.91 16.98
N MET A 160 0.92 -14.48 15.75
CA MET A 160 -0.33 -14.74 15.04
C MET A 160 -0.14 -15.67 13.83
N ASN A 161 -1.18 -16.41 13.44
CA ASN A 161 -1.17 -17.31 12.27
C ASN A 161 -1.93 -16.75 11.05
N ILE A 162 -2.06 -15.42 10.99
CA ILE A 162 -2.67 -14.62 9.92
C ILE A 162 -1.73 -13.47 9.55
N PRO A 163 -1.79 -12.95 8.32
CA PRO A 163 -0.90 -11.89 7.86
C PRO A 163 -1.15 -10.61 8.65
N VAL A 164 -0.06 -10.06 9.18
CA VAL A 164 -0.02 -8.73 9.79
C VAL A 164 0.82 -7.81 8.92
N PHE A 165 0.30 -6.64 8.56
CA PHE A 165 0.96 -5.68 7.70
C PHE A 165 0.72 -4.27 8.19
N HIS A 166 1.79 -3.50 8.38
CA HIS A 166 1.67 -2.08 8.67
C HIS A 166 1.76 -1.25 7.38
N ASP A 167 0.67 -0.57 7.01
CA ASP A 167 0.60 0.13 5.71
C ASP A 167 1.55 1.33 5.63
N ASP A 168 1.60 2.18 6.67
CA ASP A 168 2.50 3.35 6.66
C ASP A 168 3.98 2.98 6.51
N GLN A 169 4.37 1.79 7.00
CA GLN A 169 5.71 1.25 6.82
C GLN A 169 5.87 0.68 5.41
N HIS A 170 5.16 -0.41 5.11
CA HIS A 170 5.47 -1.24 3.97
C HIS A 170 4.75 -0.79 2.69
N GLY A 171 3.56 -0.20 2.80
CA GLY A 171 2.82 0.34 1.66
C GLY A 171 3.64 1.40 0.93
N THR A 172 4.07 2.44 1.65
CA THR A 172 4.91 3.50 1.09
C THR A 172 6.20 2.94 0.50
N ALA A 173 6.87 2.03 1.22
CA ALA A 173 8.11 1.41 0.79
C ALA A 173 7.97 0.64 -0.53
N ILE A 174 6.89 -0.12 -0.70
CA ILE A 174 6.64 -0.92 -1.91
C ILE A 174 6.40 -0.01 -3.12
N ILE A 175 5.56 1.02 -2.98
CA ILE A 175 5.22 1.89 -4.09
C ILE A 175 6.41 2.76 -4.50
N SER A 176 7.14 3.32 -3.54
CA SER A 176 8.36 4.08 -3.81
C SER A 176 9.45 3.20 -4.44
N SER A 177 9.57 1.95 -4.01
CA SER A 177 10.51 0.99 -4.60
C SER A 177 10.14 0.61 -6.04
N ALA A 178 8.86 0.47 -6.36
CA ALA A 178 8.41 0.22 -7.73
C ALA A 178 8.76 1.41 -8.64
N GLY A 179 8.51 2.63 -8.16
CA GLY A 179 8.96 3.85 -8.84
C GLY A 179 10.47 3.92 -9.01
N LEU A 180 11.24 3.54 -7.98
CA LEU A 180 12.70 3.53 -8.02
C LEU A 180 13.23 2.65 -9.15
N LEU A 181 12.75 1.40 -9.26
CA LEU A 181 13.21 0.49 -10.31
C LEU A 181 12.98 1.06 -11.71
N ASN A 182 11.78 1.58 -11.94
CA ASN A 182 11.40 2.15 -13.23
C ASN A 182 12.16 3.44 -13.54
N ALA A 183 12.32 4.31 -12.55
CA ALA A 183 13.05 5.55 -12.72
C ALA A 183 14.54 5.31 -13.01
N LEU A 184 15.18 4.37 -12.30
CA LEU A 184 16.57 3.97 -12.56
C LEU A 184 16.79 3.41 -13.97
N GLU A 185 15.81 2.67 -14.50
CA GLU A 185 15.84 2.18 -15.87
C GLU A 185 15.81 3.33 -16.89
N LEU A 186 14.93 4.32 -16.68
CA LEU A 186 14.84 5.50 -17.53
C LEU A 186 16.13 6.33 -17.52
N VAL A 187 16.72 6.53 -16.34
CA VAL A 187 17.99 7.29 -16.20
C VAL A 187 19.25 6.43 -16.39
N LYS A 188 19.08 5.13 -16.70
CA LYS A 188 20.14 4.14 -16.94
C LYS A 188 21.19 4.07 -15.83
N LYS A 189 20.76 4.09 -14.57
CA LYS A 189 21.64 4.00 -13.39
C LYS A 189 21.57 2.61 -12.75
N ASP A 190 22.71 2.14 -12.29
CA ASP A 190 22.84 0.88 -11.54
C ASP A 190 22.49 1.11 -10.06
N ILE A 191 21.47 0.41 -9.57
CA ILE A 191 20.97 0.52 -8.19
C ILE A 191 22.06 0.27 -7.13
N SER A 192 23.10 -0.51 -7.45
CA SER A 192 24.19 -0.78 -6.50
C SER A 192 25.17 0.40 -6.33
N LYS A 193 25.14 1.35 -7.26
CA LYS A 193 26.08 2.49 -7.32
C LYS A 193 25.47 3.81 -6.88
N ILE A 194 24.13 3.89 -6.82
CA ILE A 194 23.46 5.15 -6.50
C ILE A 194 23.75 5.61 -5.07
N LYS A 195 23.88 6.93 -4.89
CA LYS A 195 23.84 7.57 -3.58
C LYS A 195 22.39 7.90 -3.22
N VAL A 196 21.93 7.38 -2.07
CA VAL A 196 20.56 7.56 -1.59
C VAL A 196 20.57 8.44 -0.35
N VAL A 197 19.74 9.48 -0.35
CA VAL A 197 19.51 10.35 0.79
C VAL A 197 18.05 10.25 1.21
N ILE A 198 17.82 9.76 2.44
CA ILE A 198 16.50 9.64 3.05
C ILE A 198 16.35 10.70 4.13
N VAL A 199 15.24 11.43 4.11
CA VAL A 199 14.87 12.37 5.17
C VAL A 199 13.62 11.88 5.87
N GLY A 200 13.71 11.64 7.17
CA GLY A 200 12.66 11.03 7.98
C GLY A 200 13.03 9.60 8.38
N ALA A 201 13.58 9.44 9.59
CA ALA A 201 13.89 8.13 10.18
C ALA A 201 12.73 7.54 11.00
N GLY A 202 11.51 7.66 10.45
CA GLY A 202 10.28 7.09 11.02
C GLY A 202 9.92 5.74 10.38
N ALA A 203 8.66 5.32 10.56
CA ALA A 203 8.07 4.09 10.01
C ALA A 203 8.36 3.91 8.50
N ALA A 204 7.87 4.84 7.67
CA ALA A 204 7.99 4.78 6.21
C ALA A 204 9.45 4.85 5.73
N GLY A 205 10.27 5.73 6.31
CA GLY A 205 11.65 5.91 5.89
C GLY A 205 12.56 4.72 6.21
N ILE A 206 12.41 4.11 7.39
CA ILE A 206 13.15 2.89 7.77
C ILE A 206 12.72 1.71 6.90
N ALA A 207 11.40 1.52 6.70
CA ALA A 207 10.90 0.43 5.86
C ALA A 207 11.34 0.59 4.39
N SER A 208 11.29 1.80 3.84
CA SER A 208 11.77 2.10 2.50
C SER A 208 13.27 1.86 2.36
N ALA A 209 14.08 2.31 3.32
CA ALA A 209 15.52 2.08 3.31
C ALA A 209 15.87 0.58 3.28
N ASN A 210 15.22 -0.22 4.12
CA ASN A 210 15.40 -1.67 4.15
C ASN A 210 15.00 -2.32 2.81
N LEU A 211 13.90 -1.89 2.20
CA LEU A 211 13.44 -2.45 0.94
C LEU A 211 14.33 -2.04 -0.24
N TYR A 212 14.81 -0.79 -0.28
CA TYR A 212 15.80 -0.34 -1.24
C TYR A 212 17.10 -1.16 -1.17
N ILE A 213 17.58 -1.45 0.05
CA ILE A 213 18.75 -2.31 0.25
C ILE A 213 18.49 -3.73 -0.27
N LYS A 214 17.32 -4.31 0.02
CA LYS A 214 16.92 -5.63 -0.52
C LYS A 214 16.83 -5.67 -2.04
N LEU A 215 16.57 -4.53 -2.69
CA LEU A 215 16.55 -4.41 -4.15
C LEU A 215 17.94 -4.24 -4.76
N GLY A 216 18.94 -3.89 -3.95
CA GLY A 216 20.35 -3.82 -4.38
C GLY A 216 21.04 -2.50 -4.05
N VAL A 217 20.38 -1.53 -3.40
CA VAL A 217 21.08 -0.32 -2.93
C VAL A 217 22.18 -0.72 -1.95
N ASN A 218 23.41 -0.28 -2.22
CA ASN A 218 24.53 -0.50 -1.31
C ASN A 218 24.26 0.26 0.02
N PRO A 219 24.21 -0.43 1.17
CA PRO A 219 23.98 0.21 2.46
C PRO A 219 24.93 1.38 2.74
N GLU A 220 26.20 1.30 2.35
CA GLU A 220 27.20 2.35 2.58
C GLU A 220 26.90 3.64 1.82
N ASN A 221 26.15 3.56 0.71
CA ASN A 221 25.74 4.72 -0.09
C ASN A 221 24.40 5.31 0.35
N LEU A 222 23.75 4.72 1.35
CA LEU A 222 22.47 5.18 1.90
C LEU A 222 22.72 6.01 3.15
N PHE A 223 22.35 7.29 3.08
CA PHE A 223 22.40 8.24 4.19
C PHE A 223 20.98 8.56 4.66
N MET A 224 20.78 8.60 5.96
CA MET A 224 19.49 8.92 6.56
C MET A 224 19.61 10.10 7.52
N CYS A 225 18.64 11.00 7.46
CA CYS A 225 18.54 12.19 8.30
C CYS A 225 17.24 12.12 9.12
N ASP A 226 17.32 12.43 10.41
CA ASP A 226 16.15 12.63 11.27
C ASP A 226 16.05 14.09 11.74
N SER A 227 15.14 14.38 12.67
CA SER A 227 14.95 15.73 13.18
C SER A 227 16.18 16.35 13.86
N LYS A 228 17.21 15.56 14.16
CA LYS A 228 18.48 16.02 14.75
C LYS A 228 19.64 16.04 13.73
N GLY A 229 19.37 15.78 12.46
CA GLY A 229 20.37 15.71 11.41
C GLY A 229 20.74 14.29 11.01
N VAL A 230 21.91 14.15 10.38
CA VAL A 230 22.39 12.89 9.81
C VAL A 230 22.59 11.84 10.90
N LEU A 231 22.25 10.58 10.60
CA LEU A 231 22.61 9.43 11.43
C LEU A 231 24.10 9.10 11.18
N TYR A 232 25.00 9.71 11.95
CA TYR A 232 26.45 9.49 11.86
C TYR A 232 26.99 8.76 13.10
N LEU A 233 28.01 7.92 12.95
CA LEU A 233 28.65 7.23 14.08
C LEU A 233 29.32 8.21 15.04
N GLY A 234 29.05 8.09 16.35
CA GLY A 234 29.49 9.02 17.39
C GLY A 234 28.49 10.15 17.69
N ARG A 235 27.21 10.00 17.35
CA ARG A 235 26.15 10.99 17.62
C ARG A 235 25.66 10.96 19.07
N GLY A 236 25.84 9.85 19.79
CA GLY A 236 25.47 9.70 21.20
C GLY A 236 24.01 9.28 21.43
N ASP A 237 23.31 8.82 20.40
CA ASP A 237 21.94 8.29 20.48
C ASP A 237 21.69 7.01 19.67
N GLU A 238 22.76 6.36 19.21
CA GLU A 238 22.76 5.14 18.39
C GLU A 238 22.00 3.97 19.02
N ASP A 239 22.07 3.86 20.35
CA ASP A 239 21.44 2.78 21.10
C ASP A 239 20.03 3.10 21.59
N ARG A 240 19.50 4.30 21.30
CA ARG A 240 18.14 4.70 21.76
C ARG A 240 17.02 4.06 20.93
N ASN A 241 17.30 3.70 19.69
CA ASN A 241 16.34 3.06 18.80
C ASN A 241 17.06 2.00 17.94
N LYS A 242 16.84 0.72 18.29
CA LYS A 242 17.45 -0.42 17.59
C LYS A 242 17.18 -0.43 16.08
N TYR A 243 16.05 0.14 15.63
CA TYR A 243 15.66 0.19 14.22
C TYR A 243 16.44 1.24 13.41
N LYS A 244 16.98 2.28 14.08
CA LYS A 244 17.82 3.29 13.43
C LYS A 244 19.28 2.86 13.34
N LYS A 245 19.72 1.98 14.24
CA LYS A 245 21.12 1.54 14.37
C LYS A 245 21.79 1.12 13.05
N PRO A 246 21.14 0.38 12.14
CA PRO A 246 21.73 -0.02 10.86
C PRO A 246 22.02 1.14 9.89
N PHE A 247 21.44 2.32 10.12
CA PHE A 247 21.53 3.48 9.22
C PHE A 247 22.52 4.55 9.68
N TYR A 248 23.22 4.32 10.78
CA TYR A 248 24.33 5.19 11.17
C TYR A 248 25.53 4.97 10.23
N ARG A 249 26.11 6.05 9.72
CA ARG A 249 27.22 6.02 8.76
C ARG A 249 28.50 6.64 9.32
N ASN A 250 29.65 6.14 8.89
CA ASN A 250 30.93 6.77 9.17
C ASN A 250 31.09 8.01 8.27
N THR A 251 30.54 9.14 8.71
CA THR A 251 30.59 10.40 7.98
C THR A 251 30.81 11.58 8.93
N LYS A 252 31.47 12.61 8.43
CA LYS A 252 31.59 13.90 9.13
C LYS A 252 30.34 14.76 8.96
N ALA A 253 29.50 14.47 7.97
CA ALA A 253 28.32 15.25 7.67
C ALA A 253 27.31 15.23 8.83
N LYS A 254 26.72 16.40 9.14
CA LYS A 254 25.80 16.61 10.26
C LYS A 254 24.40 16.98 9.82
N ASN A 255 24.24 17.60 8.66
CA ASN A 255 22.96 18.10 8.16
C ASN A 255 22.66 17.60 6.74
N LEU A 256 21.44 17.86 6.27
CA LEU A 256 20.96 17.43 4.96
C LEU A 256 21.78 18.04 3.81
N ASP A 257 22.15 19.33 3.91
CA ASP A 257 22.88 20.05 2.86
C ASP A 257 24.24 19.39 2.56
N GLU A 258 24.90 18.84 3.59
CA GLU A 258 26.19 18.17 3.47
C GLU A 258 26.13 16.76 2.86
N ILE A 259 24.96 16.10 2.89
CA ILE A 259 24.81 14.75 2.32
C ILE A 259 24.10 14.74 0.96
N ILE A 260 23.41 15.81 0.58
CA ILE A 260 22.63 15.86 -0.67
C ILE A 260 23.50 16.00 -1.92
N GLU A 261 24.73 16.49 -1.78
CA GLU A 261 25.66 16.66 -2.90
C GLU A 261 25.91 15.32 -3.61
N GLY A 262 25.70 15.29 -4.93
CA GLY A 262 25.82 14.09 -5.75
C GLY A 262 24.83 12.98 -5.42
N ALA A 263 23.75 13.25 -4.69
CA ALA A 263 22.71 12.25 -4.46
C ALA A 263 21.98 11.92 -5.76
N ASP A 264 21.81 10.63 -6.05
CA ASP A 264 21.04 10.12 -7.19
C ASP A 264 19.56 9.99 -6.84
N LEU A 265 19.26 9.66 -5.58
CA LEU A 265 17.91 9.57 -5.05
C LEU A 265 17.79 10.40 -3.77
N PHE A 266 16.84 11.32 -3.76
CA PHE A 266 16.27 11.89 -2.55
C PHE A 266 14.92 11.22 -2.28
N ALA A 267 14.72 10.68 -1.08
CA ALA A 267 13.43 10.16 -0.63
C ALA A 267 13.01 10.82 0.69
N GLY A 268 11.98 11.65 0.62
CA GLY A 268 11.42 12.38 1.73
C GLY A 268 10.22 11.67 2.36
N PHE A 269 10.26 11.53 3.68
CA PHE A 269 9.19 11.05 4.56
C PHE A 269 9.03 12.00 5.75
N SER A 270 9.13 13.30 5.51
CA SER A 270 9.36 14.31 6.54
C SER A 270 8.45 15.51 6.39
N VAL A 271 8.96 16.71 6.67
CA VAL A 271 8.20 17.95 6.75
C VAL A 271 8.32 18.77 5.46
N LYS A 272 7.28 19.56 5.20
CA LYS A 272 7.20 20.51 4.09
C LYS A 272 8.46 21.37 3.95
N GLY A 273 8.93 21.53 2.72
CA GLY A 273 9.93 22.54 2.35
C GLY A 273 11.34 22.30 2.89
N ILE A 274 11.65 21.10 3.40
CA ILE A 274 12.98 20.77 3.91
C ILE A 274 14.03 20.64 2.80
N LEU A 275 13.62 20.30 1.58
CA LEU A 275 14.51 20.22 0.41
C LEU A 275 14.39 21.52 -0.38
N THR A 276 15.49 22.26 -0.49
CA THR A 276 15.52 23.58 -1.17
C THR A 276 15.98 23.46 -2.62
N LYS A 277 15.67 24.47 -3.46
CA LYS A 277 16.18 24.56 -4.84
C LYS A 277 17.71 24.46 -4.90
N GLU A 278 18.40 25.11 -3.98
CA GLU A 278 19.88 25.09 -3.93
C GLU A 278 20.43 23.71 -3.60
N MET A 279 19.77 22.95 -2.73
CA MET A 279 20.13 21.56 -2.46
C MET A 279 19.89 20.68 -3.69
N VAL A 280 18.79 20.88 -4.39
CA VAL A 280 18.43 20.11 -5.60
C VAL A 280 19.43 20.34 -6.73
N LYS A 281 19.94 21.58 -6.89
CA LYS A 281 21.03 21.89 -7.83
C LYS A 281 22.32 21.10 -7.54
N LYS A 282 22.60 20.74 -6.29
CA LYS A 282 23.79 19.96 -5.88
C LYS A 282 23.66 18.45 -6.13
N MET A 283 22.48 17.94 -6.45
CA MET A 283 22.24 16.51 -6.71
C MET A 283 22.95 16.03 -7.99
N ALA A 284 23.08 14.71 -8.19
CA ALA A 284 23.67 14.13 -9.40
C ALA A 284 22.83 14.43 -10.66
N ASP A 285 23.39 14.22 -11.86
CA ASP A 285 22.69 14.29 -13.16
C ASP A 285 21.49 13.33 -13.21
N ASN A 286 20.36 13.76 -13.78
CA ASN A 286 19.09 13.02 -13.82
C ASN A 286 18.70 12.45 -12.43
N PRO A 287 18.49 13.31 -11.41
CA PRO A 287 18.23 12.86 -10.06
C PRO A 287 16.79 12.37 -9.93
N LEU A 288 16.59 11.45 -8.99
CA LEU A 288 15.29 10.95 -8.59
C LEU A 288 14.87 11.70 -7.31
N ILE A 289 13.75 12.40 -7.35
CA ILE A 289 13.25 13.19 -6.21
C ILE A 289 11.88 12.68 -5.81
N PHE A 290 11.83 11.88 -4.75
CA PHE A 290 10.58 11.34 -4.18
C PHE A 290 10.21 12.17 -2.95
N ALA A 291 9.38 13.19 -3.12
CA ALA A 291 8.93 14.10 -2.06
C ALA A 291 7.52 13.70 -1.59
N MET A 292 7.44 12.77 -0.62
CA MET A 292 6.22 12.03 -0.29
C MET A 292 5.48 12.58 0.94
N ALA A 293 5.94 13.67 1.56
CA ALA A 293 5.20 14.30 2.65
C ALA A 293 3.80 14.78 2.20
N ASN A 294 2.81 14.55 3.06
CA ASN A 294 1.43 14.96 2.83
C ASN A 294 0.94 15.92 3.93
N PRO A 295 0.10 16.91 3.61
CA PRO A 295 -0.39 17.27 2.27
C PRO A 295 0.60 18.10 1.44
N ASP A 296 1.64 18.64 2.09
CA ASP A 296 2.63 19.52 1.47
C ASP A 296 4.00 18.80 1.42
N PRO A 297 4.60 18.62 0.23
CA PRO A 297 5.82 17.85 0.04
C PRO A 297 7.09 18.56 0.55
N GLU A 298 8.18 17.80 0.66
CA GLU A 298 9.52 18.29 1.03
C GLU A 298 10.05 19.38 0.10
N ILE A 299 9.64 19.34 -1.18
CA ILE A 299 9.81 20.38 -2.19
C ILE A 299 8.60 20.33 -3.14
N SER A 300 8.15 21.46 -3.66
CA SER A 300 7.08 21.47 -4.67
C SER A 300 7.58 20.88 -6.00
N TYR A 301 6.65 20.36 -6.81
CA TYR A 301 7.00 19.83 -8.13
C TYR A 301 7.62 20.91 -9.02
N GLU A 302 7.04 22.11 -8.99
CA GLU A 302 7.47 23.27 -9.75
C GLU A 302 8.89 23.70 -9.34
N ASP A 303 9.16 23.80 -8.03
CA ASP A 303 10.47 24.23 -7.55
C ASP A 303 11.56 23.19 -7.85
N ALA A 304 11.22 21.89 -7.77
CA ALA A 304 12.13 20.82 -8.13
C ALA A 304 12.45 20.82 -9.62
N LYS A 305 11.43 20.96 -10.50
CA LYS A 305 11.64 21.06 -11.96
C LYS A 305 12.38 22.33 -12.37
N GLU A 306 12.11 23.46 -11.72
CA GLU A 306 12.84 24.71 -11.97
C GLU A 306 14.32 24.55 -11.62
N ALA A 307 14.63 23.92 -10.48
CA ALA A 307 16.00 23.71 -10.05
C ALA A 307 16.73 22.65 -10.89
N ARG A 308 16.03 21.57 -11.28
CA ARG A 308 16.55 20.43 -12.04
C ARG A 308 15.52 19.92 -13.06
N PRO A 309 15.51 20.48 -14.28
CA PRO A 309 14.56 20.08 -15.33
C PRO A 309 14.63 18.60 -15.71
N ASP A 310 15.83 18.01 -15.57
CA ASP A 310 16.17 16.61 -15.82
C ASP A 310 15.74 15.64 -14.70
N ALA A 311 15.20 16.14 -13.58
CA ALA A 311 14.78 15.28 -12.47
C ALA A 311 13.51 14.48 -12.79
N ILE A 312 13.49 13.21 -12.39
CA ILE A 312 12.24 12.44 -12.29
C ILE A 312 11.69 12.65 -10.89
N ILE A 313 10.49 13.21 -10.80
CA ILE A 313 9.89 13.62 -9.53
C ILE A 313 8.66 12.76 -9.27
N ALA A 314 8.53 12.28 -8.04
CA ALA A 314 7.37 11.58 -7.53
C ALA A 314 6.91 12.23 -6.21
N THR A 315 5.61 12.30 -5.99
CA THR A 315 5.05 12.90 -4.76
C THR A 315 3.90 12.08 -4.19
N GLY A 316 3.46 12.38 -2.97
CA GLY A 316 2.23 11.80 -2.41
C GLY A 316 0.94 12.35 -3.05
N ARG A 317 1.03 13.43 -3.82
CA ARG A 317 -0.14 14.18 -4.30
C ARG A 317 -0.65 13.66 -5.63
N SER A 318 -1.98 13.67 -5.78
CA SER A 318 -2.67 13.16 -6.98
C SER A 318 -2.68 14.13 -8.16
N ASP A 319 -2.40 15.41 -7.92
CA ASP A 319 -2.39 16.46 -8.93
C ASP A 319 -1.04 16.60 -9.64
N TYR A 320 -0.02 15.82 -9.23
CA TYR A 320 1.28 15.76 -9.89
C TYR A 320 1.50 14.41 -10.58
N PRO A 321 2.43 14.35 -11.56
CA PRO A 321 2.94 13.10 -12.09
C PRO A 321 3.45 12.16 -11.00
N ASN A 322 3.52 10.86 -11.31
CA ASN A 322 4.16 9.85 -10.45
C ASN A 322 3.69 9.86 -8.99
N GLN A 323 2.38 9.76 -8.76
CA GLN A 323 1.84 9.70 -7.41
C GLN A 323 2.25 8.39 -6.71
N ILE A 324 3.02 8.50 -5.63
CA ILE A 324 3.28 7.41 -4.68
C ILE A 324 2.13 7.39 -3.67
N ASN A 325 1.21 6.43 -3.83
CA ASN A 325 0.04 6.29 -2.97
C ASN A 325 -0.15 4.85 -2.52
N ASN A 326 -0.25 4.64 -1.21
CA ASN A 326 -0.37 3.32 -0.59
C ASN A 326 -1.58 2.50 -1.08
N VAL A 327 -2.60 3.16 -1.65
CA VAL A 327 -3.74 2.47 -2.29
C VAL A 327 -3.32 1.49 -3.40
N LEU A 328 -2.16 1.71 -4.02
CA LEU A 328 -1.57 0.79 -5.01
C LEU A 328 -0.97 -0.48 -4.38
N GLY A 329 -0.87 -0.53 -3.05
CA GLY A 329 -0.21 -1.60 -2.29
C GLY A 329 -1.22 -2.43 -1.51
N PHE A 330 -1.65 -1.93 -0.34
CA PHE A 330 -2.31 -2.73 0.68
C PHE A 330 -3.52 -3.54 0.19
N PRO A 331 -4.47 -3.02 -0.63
CA PRO A 331 -5.66 -3.80 -0.98
C PRO A 331 -5.26 -5.09 -1.73
N TYR A 332 -4.31 -4.95 -2.65
CA TYR A 332 -3.93 -6.02 -3.57
C TYR A 332 -2.96 -7.02 -2.93
N ILE A 333 -2.09 -6.54 -2.02
CA ILE A 333 -1.23 -7.42 -1.22
C ILE A 333 -2.08 -8.31 -0.32
N PHE A 334 -3.05 -7.73 0.39
CA PHE A 334 -3.98 -8.53 1.19
C PHE A 334 -4.82 -9.46 0.33
N ARG A 335 -5.29 -9.04 -0.85
CA ARG A 335 -6.05 -9.94 -1.74
C ARG A 335 -5.27 -11.20 -2.07
N GLY A 336 -4.01 -11.02 -2.51
CA GLY A 336 -3.11 -12.13 -2.81
C GLY A 336 -2.84 -13.01 -1.60
N ALA A 337 -2.62 -12.41 -0.43
CA ALA A 337 -2.38 -13.15 0.81
C ALA A 337 -3.61 -13.93 1.30
N LEU A 338 -4.81 -13.34 1.23
CA LEU A 338 -6.06 -13.96 1.68
C LEU A 338 -6.48 -15.12 0.78
N ASP A 339 -6.35 -14.99 -0.55
CA ASP A 339 -6.80 -16.01 -1.50
C ASP A 339 -6.00 -17.32 -1.44
N VAL A 340 -4.79 -17.28 -0.86
CA VAL A 340 -3.95 -18.44 -0.57
C VAL A 340 -3.86 -18.76 0.92
N GLU A 341 -4.68 -18.11 1.74
CA GLU A 341 -4.71 -18.26 3.20
C GLU A 341 -3.30 -18.18 3.82
N SER A 342 -2.53 -17.19 3.36
CA SER A 342 -1.17 -16.98 3.83
C SER A 342 -1.14 -16.78 5.34
N VAL A 343 -0.09 -17.23 6.02
CA VAL A 343 0.13 -16.94 7.45
C VAL A 343 0.90 -15.64 7.68
N ALA A 344 1.48 -15.08 6.62
CA ALA A 344 2.34 -13.90 6.71
C ALA A 344 2.32 -13.07 5.41
N ILE A 345 2.79 -11.82 5.51
CA ILE A 345 3.27 -11.05 4.37
C ILE A 345 4.77 -10.85 4.56
N ASN A 346 5.56 -11.72 3.94
CA ASN A 346 7.03 -11.74 4.06
C ASN A 346 7.71 -10.82 3.03
N ASP A 347 9.03 -10.73 3.06
CA ASP A 347 9.76 -9.80 2.21
C ASP A 347 9.74 -10.21 0.73
N GLU A 348 9.72 -11.51 0.41
CA GLU A 348 9.59 -12.01 -0.95
C GLU A 348 8.25 -11.60 -1.57
N MET A 349 7.16 -11.65 -0.79
CA MET A 349 5.84 -11.16 -1.21
C MET A 349 5.86 -9.64 -1.47
N LYS A 350 6.52 -8.84 -0.63
CA LYS A 350 6.67 -7.40 -0.86
C LYS A 350 7.48 -7.11 -2.12
N LEU A 351 8.59 -7.82 -2.33
CA LEU A 351 9.41 -7.71 -3.54
C LEU A 351 8.64 -8.13 -4.80
N ALA A 352 7.78 -9.14 -4.71
CA ALA A 352 6.90 -9.53 -5.79
C ALA A 352 5.89 -8.43 -6.13
N ALA A 353 5.30 -7.77 -5.12
CA ALA A 353 4.43 -6.61 -5.33
C ALA A 353 5.18 -5.44 -5.99
N VAL A 354 6.40 -5.12 -5.55
CA VAL A 354 7.27 -4.10 -6.16
C VAL A 354 7.46 -4.38 -7.65
N LYS A 355 7.88 -5.61 -8.00
CA LYS A 355 8.15 -6.00 -9.39
C LYS A 355 6.88 -6.00 -10.24
N ALA A 356 5.75 -6.42 -9.69
CA ALA A 356 4.47 -6.44 -10.39
C ALA A 356 4.00 -5.03 -10.76
N LEU A 357 4.10 -4.07 -9.82
CA LEU A 357 3.77 -2.67 -10.07
C LEU A 357 4.71 -2.03 -11.08
N ALA A 358 6.02 -2.27 -10.92
CA ALA A 358 7.03 -1.75 -11.84
C ALA A 358 6.80 -2.26 -13.27
N THR A 359 6.47 -3.55 -13.42
CA THR A 359 6.14 -4.16 -14.72
C THR A 359 4.87 -3.55 -15.31
N LEU A 360 3.79 -3.42 -14.52
CA LEU A 360 2.52 -2.90 -15.01
C LEU A 360 2.61 -1.47 -15.56
N ALA A 361 3.43 -0.60 -14.95
CA ALA A 361 3.62 0.77 -15.45
C ALA A 361 4.22 0.83 -16.87
N LYS A 362 4.86 -0.24 -17.33
CA LYS A 362 5.47 -0.34 -18.67
C LYS A 362 4.50 -0.89 -19.72
N GLU A 363 3.39 -1.47 -19.29
CA GLU A 363 2.36 -1.97 -20.19
C GLU A 363 1.56 -0.81 -20.78
N GLU A 364 1.04 -1.00 -21.99
CA GLU A 364 0.15 -0.04 -22.63
C GLU A 364 -1.04 0.28 -21.70
N VAL A 365 -1.32 1.57 -21.49
CA VAL A 365 -2.39 2.01 -20.60
C VAL A 365 -3.73 1.99 -21.35
N PRO A 366 -4.73 1.23 -20.88
CA PRO A 366 -6.03 1.16 -21.52
C PRO A 366 -6.74 2.52 -21.51
N GLU A 367 -7.47 2.81 -22.58
CA GLU A 367 -8.22 4.06 -22.74
C GLU A 367 -9.22 4.31 -21.57
N GLU A 368 -9.76 3.24 -20.97
CA GLU A 368 -10.64 3.35 -19.79
C GLU A 368 -9.96 3.97 -18.57
N VAL A 369 -8.64 3.79 -18.45
CA VAL A 369 -7.84 4.39 -17.38
C VAL A 369 -7.62 5.85 -17.71
N SER A 370 -7.15 6.17 -18.93
CA SER A 370 -6.98 7.55 -19.40
C SER A 370 -8.25 8.39 -19.24
N LYS A 371 -9.43 7.84 -19.52
CA LYS A 371 -10.73 8.51 -19.34
C LYS A 371 -10.98 9.00 -17.91
N LYS A 372 -10.54 8.23 -16.89
CA LYS A 372 -10.68 8.62 -15.47
C LYS A 372 -9.73 9.75 -15.06
N TYR A 373 -8.69 9.98 -15.86
CA TYR A 373 -7.68 11.01 -15.65
C TYR A 373 -7.73 12.08 -16.74
N GLY A 374 -8.92 12.39 -17.28
CA GLY A 374 -9.11 13.53 -18.19
C GLY A 374 -8.69 13.30 -19.64
N ASN A 375 -8.59 12.03 -20.08
CA ASN A 375 -8.11 11.63 -21.42
C ASN A 375 -6.66 12.03 -21.70
N GLU A 376 -5.82 12.08 -20.67
CA GLU A 376 -4.39 12.25 -20.85
C GLU A 376 -3.79 11.03 -21.56
N HIS A 377 -2.80 11.28 -22.43
CA HIS A 377 -1.97 10.24 -23.00
C HIS A 377 -0.99 9.79 -21.91
N ILE A 378 -1.19 8.59 -21.38
CA ILE A 378 -0.38 8.03 -20.29
C ILE A 378 0.47 6.91 -20.88
N GLU A 379 1.77 7.12 -20.90
CA GLU A 379 2.75 6.16 -21.38
C GLU A 379 3.96 6.13 -20.46
N PHE A 380 4.65 4.99 -20.40
CA PHE A 380 5.84 4.83 -19.57
C PHE A 380 6.92 5.87 -19.90
N GLY A 381 7.34 6.63 -18.89
CA GLY A 381 8.30 7.71 -19.08
C GLY A 381 8.55 8.53 -17.81
N PRO A 382 9.28 9.66 -17.91
CA PRO A 382 9.63 10.49 -16.76
C PRO A 382 8.44 10.95 -15.90
N ASP A 383 7.26 11.11 -16.51
CA ASP A 383 6.04 11.55 -15.84
C ASP A 383 5.06 10.38 -15.52
N TYR A 384 5.47 9.13 -15.82
CA TYR A 384 4.71 7.92 -15.50
C TYR A 384 5.62 6.72 -15.25
N ILE A 385 6.10 6.58 -14.01
CA ILE A 385 6.93 5.46 -13.53
C ILE A 385 6.17 4.47 -12.63
N ILE A 386 4.93 4.77 -12.26
CA ILE A 386 4.09 3.98 -11.34
C ILE A 386 2.66 3.96 -11.90
N PRO A 387 1.95 2.82 -11.86
CA PRO A 387 0.58 2.75 -12.37
C PRO A 387 -0.37 3.67 -11.60
N LYS A 388 -1.49 4.07 -12.23
CA LYS A 388 -2.48 4.93 -11.59
C LYS A 388 -3.39 4.12 -10.64
N PRO A 389 -3.83 4.68 -9.49
CA PRO A 389 -4.72 3.99 -8.54
C PRO A 389 -5.99 3.35 -9.12
N PHE A 390 -6.61 3.99 -10.12
CA PHE A 390 -7.84 3.49 -10.74
C PHE A 390 -7.61 2.59 -11.96
N ASP A 391 -6.37 2.17 -12.20
CA ASP A 391 -6.07 1.09 -13.15
C ASP A 391 -6.48 -0.25 -12.53
N PRO A 392 -7.53 -0.90 -13.02
CA PRO A 392 -8.03 -2.12 -12.42
C PRO A 392 -7.06 -3.31 -12.55
N ARG A 393 -6.07 -3.22 -13.47
CA ARG A 393 -5.08 -4.27 -13.67
C ARG A 393 -4.12 -4.41 -12.49
N VAL A 394 -4.02 -3.41 -11.62
CA VAL A 394 -3.19 -3.50 -10.40
C VAL A 394 -3.65 -4.68 -9.54
N LEU A 395 -4.96 -4.94 -9.45
CA LEU A 395 -5.50 -6.12 -8.76
C LEU A 395 -4.93 -7.41 -9.34
N LEU A 396 -4.98 -7.55 -10.67
CA LEU A 396 -4.50 -8.73 -11.36
C LEU A 396 -3.00 -8.95 -11.16
N TYR A 397 -2.19 -7.92 -11.39
CA TYR A 397 -0.73 -8.03 -11.36
C TYR A 397 -0.22 -8.25 -9.94
N THR A 398 -0.62 -7.38 -9.01
CA THR A 398 -0.08 -7.39 -7.65
C THR A 398 -0.60 -8.56 -6.83
N ALA A 399 -1.92 -8.85 -6.84
CA ALA A 399 -2.45 -9.94 -6.04
C ALA A 399 -1.95 -11.31 -6.51
N SER A 400 -1.81 -11.51 -7.83
CA SER A 400 -1.27 -12.77 -8.38
C SER A 400 0.20 -12.97 -8.04
N ALA A 401 1.03 -11.92 -8.15
CA ALA A 401 2.44 -11.99 -7.81
C ALA A 401 2.65 -12.28 -6.30
N VAL A 402 1.83 -11.66 -5.45
CA VAL A 402 1.86 -11.89 -4.00
C VAL A 402 1.42 -13.31 -3.65
N ALA A 403 0.33 -13.81 -4.23
CA ALA A 403 -0.14 -15.18 -4.05
C ALA A 403 0.93 -16.20 -4.48
N GLU A 404 1.54 -15.99 -5.64
CA GLU A 404 2.62 -16.85 -6.15
C GLU A 404 3.84 -16.84 -5.22
N ALA A 405 4.23 -15.67 -4.73
CA ALA A 405 5.35 -15.54 -3.78
C ALA A 405 5.04 -16.25 -2.45
N ALA A 406 3.83 -16.11 -1.92
CA ALA A 406 3.40 -16.80 -0.70
C ALA A 406 3.43 -18.32 -0.84
N ILE A 407 3.04 -18.85 -2.00
CA ILE A 407 3.17 -20.28 -2.31
C ILE A 407 4.63 -20.70 -2.34
N LYS A 408 5.48 -19.96 -3.06
CA LYS A 408 6.90 -20.28 -3.21
C LYS A 408 7.67 -20.28 -1.88
N THR A 409 7.30 -19.40 -0.95
CA THR A 409 7.96 -19.28 0.35
C THR A 409 7.40 -20.23 1.40
N GLY A 410 6.31 -20.96 1.10
CA GLY A 410 5.61 -21.81 2.06
C GLY A 410 4.76 -21.05 3.07
N ALA A 411 4.50 -19.75 2.86
CA ALA A 411 3.61 -18.97 3.71
C ALA A 411 2.11 -19.28 3.44
N ALA A 412 1.77 -19.73 2.23
CA ALA A 412 0.41 -20.10 1.85
C ALA A 412 -0.05 -21.42 2.50
N LYS A 413 -1.24 -21.42 3.10
CA LYS A 413 -1.92 -22.66 3.54
C LYS A 413 -2.72 -23.31 2.41
N LYS A 414 -3.12 -22.53 1.41
CA LYS A 414 -3.91 -22.99 0.26
C LYS A 414 -3.10 -22.80 -1.03
N ILE A 415 -2.87 -23.90 -1.73
CA ILE A 415 -2.17 -23.89 -3.02
C ILE A 415 -3.21 -23.74 -4.13
N ILE A 416 -3.00 -22.76 -5.01
CA ILE A 416 -3.86 -22.46 -6.15
C ILE A 416 -3.06 -22.45 -7.45
N ASP A 417 -3.75 -22.72 -8.56
CA ASP A 417 -3.23 -22.52 -9.91
C ASP A 417 -3.24 -21.02 -10.21
N ILE A 418 -2.05 -20.42 -10.37
CA ILE A 418 -1.88 -18.97 -10.53
C ILE A 418 -2.50 -18.45 -11.82
N ASP A 419 -2.53 -19.25 -12.90
CA ASP A 419 -3.13 -18.82 -14.16
C ASP A 419 -4.65 -18.80 -14.06
N LYS A 420 -5.24 -19.84 -13.46
CA LYS A 420 -6.69 -19.84 -13.16
C LYS A 420 -7.08 -18.75 -12.18
N TYR A 421 -6.21 -18.46 -11.21
CA TYR A 421 -6.42 -17.38 -10.27
C TYR A 421 -6.44 -16.01 -10.97
N LYS A 422 -5.49 -15.75 -11.86
CA LYS A 422 -5.49 -14.55 -12.72
C LYS A 422 -6.77 -14.42 -13.52
N GLU A 423 -7.24 -15.50 -14.15
CA GLU A 423 -8.53 -15.50 -14.84
C GLU A 423 -9.71 -15.15 -13.92
N SER A 424 -9.71 -15.67 -12.70
CA SER A 424 -10.75 -15.35 -11.70
C SER A 424 -10.73 -13.88 -11.27
N LEU A 425 -9.57 -13.27 -11.14
CA LEU A 425 -9.43 -11.84 -10.81
C LEU A 425 -9.88 -10.96 -11.98
N MET A 426 -9.50 -11.33 -13.22
CA MET A 426 -9.98 -10.65 -14.43
C MET A 426 -11.51 -10.68 -14.53
N ALA A 427 -12.13 -11.80 -14.18
CA ALA A 427 -13.59 -11.94 -14.14
C ALA A 427 -14.24 -10.98 -13.11
N LYS A 428 -13.58 -10.65 -12.00
CA LYS A 428 -14.09 -9.70 -11.00
C LYS A 428 -13.99 -8.24 -11.47
N ILE A 429 -12.98 -7.92 -12.29
CA ILE A 429 -12.70 -6.55 -12.76
C ILE A 429 -13.74 -6.05 -13.76
N ASP A 430 -14.21 -6.92 -14.67
CA ASP A 430 -15.05 -6.49 -15.78
C ASP A 430 -16.14 -7.52 -16.08
N TRP A 431 -17.35 -7.21 -15.63
CA TRP A 431 -18.57 -7.99 -15.90
C TRP A 431 -18.84 -8.13 -17.42
N THR A 432 -18.48 -7.11 -18.20
CA THR A 432 -18.58 -7.08 -19.66
C THR A 432 -17.56 -8.03 -20.29
N ARG A 433 -16.33 -8.10 -19.78
CA ARG A 433 -15.34 -9.12 -20.21
C ARG A 433 -15.75 -10.53 -19.84
N ASN A 434 -16.42 -10.75 -18.71
CA ASN A 434 -17.01 -12.08 -18.43
C ASN A 434 -18.05 -12.47 -19.49
N MET A 435 -18.90 -11.52 -19.88
CA MET A 435 -19.87 -11.72 -20.95
C MET A 435 -19.17 -11.96 -22.31
N MET A 436 -18.16 -11.17 -22.64
CA MET A 436 -17.35 -11.33 -23.87
C MET A 436 -16.50 -12.61 -23.85
N ARG A 437 -16.02 -13.07 -22.69
CA ARG A 437 -15.31 -14.34 -22.52
C ARG A 437 -16.23 -15.52 -22.80
N ASN A 438 -17.46 -15.48 -22.28
CA ASN A 438 -18.46 -16.50 -22.63
C ASN A 438 -18.70 -16.51 -24.15
N ILE A 439 -18.79 -15.35 -24.78
CA ILE A 439 -18.91 -15.23 -26.24
C ILE A 439 -17.66 -15.80 -26.95
N TYR A 440 -16.45 -15.51 -26.46
CA TYR A 440 -15.19 -15.97 -27.07
C TYR A 440 -14.96 -17.48 -26.91
N VAL A 441 -15.31 -18.06 -25.76
CA VAL A 441 -15.27 -19.51 -25.50
C VAL A 441 -16.30 -20.23 -26.40
N LEU A 442 -17.50 -19.67 -26.55
CA LEU A 442 -18.51 -20.18 -27.48
C LEU A 442 -18.02 -20.09 -28.94
N ALA A 443 -17.39 -18.98 -29.33
CA ALA A 443 -16.84 -18.80 -30.67
C ALA A 443 -15.67 -19.75 -30.97
N LYS A 444 -14.78 -20.02 -30.00
CA LYS A 444 -13.70 -21.03 -30.14
C LYS A 444 -14.24 -22.46 -30.25
N ARG A 445 -15.31 -22.79 -29.50
CA ARG A 445 -15.94 -24.12 -29.58
C ARG A 445 -16.74 -24.31 -30.87
N ASN A 446 -17.27 -23.25 -31.46
CA ASN A 446 -18.06 -23.30 -32.69
C ASN A 446 -17.68 -22.14 -33.64
N PRO A 447 -16.52 -22.22 -34.30
CA PRO A 447 -16.02 -21.14 -35.15
C PRO A 447 -16.99 -20.89 -36.32
N LYS A 448 -17.47 -19.64 -36.44
CA LYS A 448 -18.32 -19.20 -37.55
C LYS A 448 -17.44 -18.57 -38.62
N LYS A 449 -17.70 -18.90 -39.90
CA LYS A 449 -17.08 -18.22 -41.04
C LYS A 449 -17.83 -16.93 -41.31
N ILE A 450 -17.11 -15.81 -41.27
CA ILE A 450 -17.64 -14.50 -41.67
C ILE A 450 -17.35 -14.38 -43.17
N VAL A 451 -18.38 -14.19 -43.98
CA VAL A 451 -18.24 -13.84 -45.39
C VAL A 451 -18.33 -12.33 -45.46
N PHE A 452 -17.25 -11.69 -45.88
CA PHE A 452 -17.27 -10.27 -46.21
C PHE A 452 -17.75 -10.15 -47.66
N PRO A 453 -18.84 -9.44 -47.94
CA PRO A 453 -19.15 -9.05 -49.31
C PRO A 453 -18.09 -8.02 -49.74
N GLU A 454 -17.48 -8.26 -50.89
CA GLU A 454 -16.48 -7.40 -51.53
C GLU A 454 -16.96 -5.94 -51.66
#